data_AF-A0A3N5TTM9-F1
#
_entry.id   AF-A0A3N5TTM9-F1
#
_cell.length_a   1.000
_cell.length_b   1.000
_cell.length_c   1.000
_cell.angle_alpha   90.00
_cell.angle_beta   90.00
_cell.angle_gamma   90.00
#
_symmetry.space_group_name_H-M   'P 1'
#
loop_
_entity.id
_entity.type
_entity.pdbx_description
1 polymer ?
#
loop_
_entity_poly.entity_id
_entity_poly.type
_entity_poly.pdbx_seq_one_letter_code
_entity_poly.pdbx_strand_id
1 'polypeptide(L)'
;WLHTGDLAYMDEDGFFRFVDRAKDLIIRGGENIFPVEIEGFLLKHPKIQDIAVMGYPHPRLVEIVMAVIQVREGETLTDQEILDFCKEKGLAKFKWPEKMIYAKIPRNPAGKIEKPKLRDAYVKPAKEALEKEFKKGG
;
A
#
# COMPACT_ATOMS: atom_id res chain seq x y z
N TRP A 1 -8.85 24.24 30.97
CA TRP A 1 -8.17 25.19 30.07
C TRP A 1 -6.72 25.30 30.50
N LEU A 2 -5.84 24.62 29.76
CA LEU A 2 -4.43 24.93 29.52
C LEU A 2 -4.07 24.08 28.29
N HIS A 3 -3.63 24.74 27.23
CA HIS A 3 -3.27 24.15 25.94
C HIS A 3 -1.88 23.52 26.03
N THR A 4 -1.80 22.20 26.03
CA THR A 4 -0.66 21.47 25.47
C THR A 4 -1.23 20.35 24.61
N GLY A 5 -1.13 20.54 23.30
CA GLY A 5 -1.62 19.62 22.26
C GLY A 5 -0.73 18.40 22.13
N ASP A 6 -0.64 17.63 23.20
CA ASP A 6 0.08 16.36 23.24
C ASP A 6 -0.79 15.26 22.63
N LEU A 7 -0.48 14.86 21.39
CA LEU A 7 -0.93 13.60 20.80
C LEU A 7 0.05 13.14 19.72
N ALA A 8 1.33 13.03 20.10
CA ALA A 8 2.35 12.33 19.33
C ALA A 8 3.07 11.32 20.24
N TYR A 9 2.44 10.17 20.47
CA TYR A 9 3.10 9.01 21.09
C TYR A 9 3.98 8.27 20.06
N MET A 10 5.19 8.77 19.86
CA MET A 10 6.22 8.07 19.09
C MET A 10 6.69 6.86 19.90
N ASP A 11 6.40 5.66 19.41
CA ASP A 11 6.96 4.42 19.95
C ASP A 11 8.44 4.30 19.53
N GLU A 12 9.27 3.62 20.32
CA GLU A 12 10.74 3.60 20.19
C GLU A 12 11.25 2.91 18.90
N ASP A 13 10.36 2.31 18.11
CA ASP A 13 10.64 1.76 16.76
C ASP A 13 10.01 2.59 15.61
N GLY A 14 9.42 3.75 15.88
CA GLY A 14 9.00 4.71 14.84
C GLY A 14 7.72 4.38 14.05
N PHE A 15 6.90 3.42 14.49
CA PHE A 15 5.65 3.05 13.78
C PHE A 15 4.37 3.31 14.60
N PHE A 16 3.62 4.35 14.23
CA PHE A 16 2.27 4.60 14.74
C PHE A 16 1.23 3.71 14.03
N ARG A 17 0.60 2.79 14.77
CA ARG A 17 -0.05 1.59 14.18
C ARG A 17 -1.58 1.48 14.31
N PHE A 18 -2.34 2.48 14.78
CA PHE A 18 -3.67 2.16 15.36
C PHE A 18 -4.94 2.93 14.92
N VAL A 19 -4.92 3.87 13.97
CA VAL A 19 -6.19 4.47 13.49
C VAL A 19 -6.64 3.94 12.11
N ASP A 20 -5.72 3.44 11.29
CA ASP A 20 -6.01 3.08 9.89
C ASP A 20 -6.42 1.60 9.68
N ARG A 21 -6.20 0.73 10.68
CA ARG A 21 -6.22 -0.74 10.50
C ARG A 21 -7.56 -1.35 10.05
N ALA A 22 -8.70 -0.73 10.36
CA ALA A 22 -10.00 -1.30 10.00
C ALA A 22 -10.42 -0.97 8.56
N LYS A 23 -9.99 0.17 8.02
CA LYS A 23 -10.42 0.65 6.68
C LYS A 23 -9.46 0.24 5.56
N ASP A 24 -8.25 -0.15 5.92
CA ASP A 24 -7.20 -0.53 4.96
C ASP A 24 -7.11 -2.03 4.69
N LEU A 25 -8.03 -2.85 5.21
CA LEU A 25 -8.02 -4.29 4.93
C LEU A 25 -8.23 -4.56 3.44
N ILE A 26 -7.35 -5.37 2.85
CA ILE A 26 -7.47 -5.85 1.47
C ILE A 26 -8.17 -7.20 1.48
N ILE A 27 -9.23 -7.35 0.68
CA ILE A 27 -9.96 -8.61 0.54
C ILE A 27 -9.65 -9.22 -0.82
N ARG A 28 -8.80 -10.25 -0.84
CA ARG A 28 -8.35 -10.92 -2.06
C ARG A 28 -8.93 -12.34 -2.14
N GLY A 29 -9.96 -12.53 -2.95
CA GLY A 29 -10.54 -13.85 -3.20
C GLY A 29 -11.06 -14.55 -1.94
N GLY A 30 -11.51 -13.78 -0.95
CA GLY A 30 -11.95 -14.30 0.36
C GLY A 30 -10.87 -14.27 1.45
N GLU A 31 -9.63 -13.93 1.12
CA GLU A 31 -8.52 -13.81 2.08
C GLU A 31 -8.35 -12.36 2.56
N ASN A 32 -8.14 -12.20 3.87
CA ASN A 32 -7.88 -10.91 4.51
C ASN A 32 -6.37 -10.64 4.53
N ILE A 33 -5.96 -9.55 3.87
CA ILE A 33 -4.57 -9.12 3.79
C ILE A 33 -4.42 -7.76 4.45
N PHE A 34 -3.46 -7.64 5.37
CA PHE A 34 -3.16 -6.39 6.07
C PHE A 34 -2.03 -5.65 5.34
N PRO A 35 -2.26 -4.46 4.75
CA PRO A 35 -1.23 -3.72 4.03
C PRO A 35 0.02 -3.44 4.84
N VAL A 36 -0.15 -3.11 6.12
CA VAL A 36 0.95 -2.77 7.04
C VAL A 36 1.99 -3.89 7.16
N GLU A 37 1.57 -5.15 6.99
CA GLU A 37 2.48 -6.29 6.99
C GLU A 37 3.37 -6.26 5.75
N ILE A 38 2.78 -6.02 4.59
CA ILE A 38 3.47 -5.98 3.30
C ILE A 38 4.35 -4.73 3.21
N GLU A 39 3.86 -3.58 3.70
CA GLU A 39 4.64 -2.34 3.82
C GLU A 39 5.88 -2.56 4.68
N GLY A 40 5.70 -3.06 5.90
CA GLY A 40 6.81 -3.33 6.82
C GLY A 40 7.77 -4.40 6.32
N PHE A 41 7.29 -5.34 5.50
CA PHE A 41 8.13 -6.35 4.86
C PHE A 41 8.97 -5.73 3.73
N LEU A 42 8.34 -5.01 2.79
CA LEU A 42 8.99 -4.43 1.62
C LEU A 42 9.90 -3.24 1.99
N LEU A 43 9.58 -2.48 3.03
CA LEU A 43 10.46 -1.41 3.55
C LEU A 43 11.85 -1.89 3.95
N LYS A 44 12.03 -3.20 4.19
CA LYS A 44 13.35 -3.79 4.48
C LYS A 44 14.24 -3.90 3.23
N HIS A 45 13.69 -3.66 2.03
CA HIS A 45 14.46 -3.67 0.80
C HIS A 45 15.34 -2.42 0.70
N PRO A 46 16.67 -2.54 0.47
CA PRO A 46 17.62 -1.42 0.58
C PRO A 46 17.37 -0.28 -0.41
N LYS A 47 16.76 -0.57 -1.57
CA LYS A 47 16.45 0.42 -2.61
C LYS A 47 15.12 1.16 -2.40
N ILE A 48 14.29 0.72 -1.46
CA ILE A 48 13.00 1.36 -1.18
C ILE A 48 13.22 2.53 -0.21
N GLN A 49 12.73 3.70 -0.59
CA GLN A 49 12.68 4.88 0.29
C GLN A 49 11.41 4.86 1.12
N ASP A 50 10.27 4.60 0.47
CA ASP A 50 8.96 4.59 1.10
C ASP A 50 7.98 3.72 0.31
N ILE A 51 6.91 3.26 0.95
CA ILE A 51 5.91 2.40 0.31
C ILE A 51 4.51 2.60 0.89
N ALA A 52 3.51 2.53 0.02
CA ALA A 52 2.11 2.45 0.41
C ALA A 52 1.45 1.24 -0.26
N VAL A 53 0.86 0.36 0.55
CA VAL A 53 0.12 -0.81 0.06
C VAL A 53 -1.36 -0.59 0.27
N MET A 54 -2.16 -0.98 -0.72
CA MET A 54 -3.61 -0.88 -0.70
C MET A 54 -4.27 -1.85 -1.67
N GLY A 55 -5.57 -2.07 -1.48
CA GLY A 55 -6.38 -2.92 -2.35
C GLY A 55 -6.62 -2.23 -3.69
N TYR A 56 -6.42 -2.99 -4.76
CA TYR A 56 -6.75 -2.58 -6.13
C TYR A 56 -7.88 -3.45 -6.67
N PRO A 57 -8.93 -2.86 -7.26
CA PRO A 57 -10.13 -3.59 -7.68
C PRO A 57 -9.78 -4.63 -8.75
N HIS A 58 -10.33 -5.83 -8.61
CA HIS A 58 -10.09 -6.95 -9.51
C HIS A 58 -11.39 -7.70 -9.84
N PRO A 59 -11.67 -8.01 -11.12
CA PRO A 59 -12.97 -8.55 -11.55
C PRO A 59 -13.33 -9.90 -10.92
N ARG A 60 -12.34 -10.70 -10.55
CA ARG A 60 -12.54 -12.06 -10.02
C ARG A 60 -12.19 -12.22 -8.54
N LEU A 61 -11.30 -11.38 -8.04
CA LEU A 61 -10.72 -11.54 -6.69
C LEU A 61 -11.24 -10.48 -5.72
N VAL A 62 -12.19 -9.64 -6.14
CA VAL A 62 -12.64 -8.45 -5.43
C VAL A 62 -11.52 -7.40 -5.40
N GLU A 63 -10.41 -7.68 -4.72
CA GLU A 63 -9.20 -6.87 -4.72
C GLU A 63 -7.94 -7.72 -4.93
N ILE A 64 -6.88 -7.07 -5.37
CA ILE A 64 -5.50 -7.59 -5.37
C ILE A 64 -4.60 -6.61 -4.61
N VAL A 65 -3.44 -7.09 -4.18
CA VAL A 65 -2.44 -6.24 -3.52
C VAL A 65 -1.82 -5.31 -4.55
N MET A 66 -1.91 -4.01 -4.30
CA MET A 66 -1.15 -2.99 -5.01
C MET A 66 -0.14 -2.31 -4.10
N ALA A 67 1.07 -2.12 -4.60
CA ALA A 67 2.13 -1.37 -3.94
C ALA A 67 2.49 -0.13 -4.77
N VAL A 68 2.42 1.05 -4.14
CA VAL A 68 3.06 2.26 -4.62
C VAL A 68 4.42 2.35 -3.96
N ILE A 69 5.48 2.33 -4.75
CA ILE A 69 6.86 2.22 -4.30
C ILE A 69 7.61 3.49 -4.67
N GLN A 70 8.17 4.16 -3.65
CA GLN A 70 9.13 5.24 -3.86
C GLN A 70 10.54 4.66 -3.75
N VAL A 71 11.28 4.71 -4.86
CA VAL A 71 12.67 4.26 -4.93
C VAL A 71 13.58 5.37 -4.39
N ARG A 72 14.67 4.99 -3.74
CA ARG A 72 15.70 5.94 -3.31
C ARG A 72 16.32 6.65 -4.51
N GLU A 73 16.75 7.88 -4.29
CA GLU A 73 17.39 8.69 -5.33
C GLU A 73 18.67 8.00 -5.85
N GLY A 74 18.81 7.92 -7.18
CA GLY A 74 19.93 7.25 -7.84
C GLY A 74 19.80 5.73 -7.96
N GLU A 75 18.77 5.11 -7.36
CA GLU A 75 18.51 3.68 -7.45
C GLU A 75 17.45 3.36 -8.50
N THR A 76 17.50 2.13 -9.03
CA THR A 76 16.45 1.56 -9.87
C THR A 76 15.97 0.25 -9.28
N LEU A 77 14.66 0.05 -9.33
CA LEU A 77 14.00 -1.14 -8.80
C LEU A 77 12.97 -1.64 -9.81
N THR A 78 13.01 -2.93 -10.08
CA THR A 78 12.11 -3.62 -11.03
C THR A 78 11.09 -4.48 -10.29
N ASP A 79 9.98 -4.80 -10.96
CA ASP A 79 8.97 -5.70 -10.41
C ASP A 79 9.59 -7.05 -10.05
N GLN A 80 10.49 -7.57 -10.90
CA GLN A 80 11.15 -8.86 -10.68
C GLN A 80 12.01 -8.84 -9.41
N GLU A 81 12.77 -7.77 -9.15
CA GLU A 81 13.55 -7.64 -7.91
C GLU A 81 12.66 -7.63 -6.66
N ILE A 82 11.47 -7.03 -6.73
CA ILE A 82 10.50 -7.07 -5.63
C ILE A 82 9.98 -8.49 -5.41
N LEU A 83 9.62 -9.19 -6.49
CA LEU A 83 9.10 -10.56 -6.42
C LEU A 83 10.16 -11.54 -5.91
N ASP A 84 11.40 -11.38 -6.36
CA ASP A 84 12.55 -12.16 -5.88
C ASP A 84 12.80 -11.89 -4.40
N PHE A 85 12.76 -10.64 -3.96
CA PHE A 85 12.84 -10.30 -2.54
C PHE A 85 11.72 -10.93 -1.72
N CYS A 86 10.47 -10.90 -2.21
CA CYS A 86 9.33 -11.56 -1.57
C CYS A 86 9.56 -13.07 -1.42
N LYS A 87 10.10 -13.71 -2.47
CA LYS A 87 10.40 -15.13 -2.49
C LYS A 87 11.54 -15.47 -1.52
N GLU A 88 12.65 -14.76 -1.60
CA GLU A 88 13.86 -14.99 -0.80
C GLU A 88 13.61 -14.80 0.70
N LYS A 89 12.82 -13.79 1.07
CA LYS A 89 12.49 -13.48 2.47
C LYS A 89 11.24 -14.20 2.98
N GLY A 90 10.62 -15.05 2.15
CA GLY A 90 9.55 -15.96 2.56
C GLY A 90 8.17 -15.33 2.76
N LEU A 91 7.82 -14.27 2.01
CA LEU A 91 6.47 -13.73 2.02
C LEU A 91 5.50 -14.70 1.33
N ALA A 92 4.35 -14.96 1.95
CA ALA A 92 3.34 -15.83 1.36
C ALA A 92 2.84 -15.28 0.01
N LYS A 93 2.76 -16.15 -1.01
CA LYS A 93 2.49 -15.76 -2.41
C LYS A 93 1.22 -14.94 -2.61
N PHE A 94 0.17 -15.18 -1.83
CA PHE A 94 -1.08 -14.43 -1.93
C PHE A 94 -0.98 -12.98 -1.44
N LYS A 95 0.10 -12.61 -0.73
CA LYS A 95 0.40 -11.24 -0.27
C LYS A 95 1.33 -10.49 -1.22
N TRP A 96 1.80 -11.14 -2.29
CA TRP A 96 2.71 -10.50 -3.23
C TRP A 96 1.97 -9.37 -3.96
N PRO A 97 2.60 -8.20 -4.14
CA PRO A 97 2.00 -7.15 -4.94
C PRO A 97 1.82 -7.63 -6.39
N GLU A 98 0.60 -7.58 -6.89
CA GLU A 98 0.26 -7.91 -8.27
C GLU A 98 0.22 -6.65 -9.16
N LYS A 99 0.06 -5.49 -8.53
CA LYS A 99 0.15 -4.18 -9.19
C LYS A 99 1.22 -3.36 -8.50
N MET A 100 2.23 -2.93 -9.24
CA MET A 100 3.31 -2.09 -8.73
C MET A 100 3.31 -0.75 -9.47
N ILE A 101 3.45 0.34 -8.73
CA ILE A 101 3.51 1.70 -9.25
C ILE A 101 4.72 2.39 -8.66
N TYR A 102 5.65 2.83 -9.50
CA TYR A 102 6.83 3.57 -9.08
C TYR A 102 6.56 5.06 -9.16
N ALA A 103 6.41 5.71 -8.00
CA ALA A 103 6.07 7.13 -7.92
C ALA A 103 6.53 7.74 -6.60
N LYS A 104 6.62 9.07 -6.55
CA LYS A 104 6.78 9.79 -5.28
C LYS A 104 5.51 9.65 -4.44
N ILE A 105 5.69 9.35 -3.15
CA ILE A 105 4.58 9.16 -2.21
C ILE A 105 4.29 10.51 -1.53
N PRO A 106 3.06 11.05 -1.66
CA PRO A 106 2.69 12.29 -1.02
C PRO A 106 2.65 12.11 0.50
N ARG A 107 3.18 13.08 1.23
CA ARG A 107 3.10 13.14 2.69
C ARG A 107 2.39 14.42 3.13
N ASN A 108 1.68 14.32 4.24
CA ASN A 108 1.03 15.47 4.87
C ASN A 108 2.07 16.30 5.66
N PRO A 109 1.72 17.50 6.14
CA PRO A 109 2.62 18.31 6.96
C PRO A 109 3.09 17.63 8.26
N ALA A 110 2.37 16.61 8.74
CA ALA A 110 2.77 15.78 9.89
C ALA A 110 3.72 14.63 9.48
N GLY A 111 4.18 14.59 8.23
CA GLY A 111 5.10 13.58 7.70
C GLY A 111 4.46 12.22 7.39
N LYS A 112 3.13 12.07 7.52
CA LYS A 112 2.41 10.81 7.28
C LYS A 112 2.08 10.66 5.80
N ILE A 113 2.13 9.43 5.29
CA ILE A 113 1.71 9.09 3.94
C ILE A 113 0.24 9.46 3.74
N GLU A 114 -0.05 10.19 2.66
CA GLU A 114 -1.42 10.52 2.27
C GLU A 114 -2.01 9.43 1.36
N LYS A 115 -2.31 8.27 1.96
CA LYS A 115 -2.98 7.16 1.26
C LYS A 115 -4.26 7.57 0.53
N PRO A 116 -5.12 8.48 1.04
CA PRO A 116 -6.30 8.94 0.29
C PRO A 116 -5.98 9.52 -1.09
N LYS A 117 -4.91 10.33 -1.21
CA LYS A 117 -4.50 10.88 -2.52
C LYS A 117 -4.04 9.79 -3.48
N LEU A 118 -3.35 8.78 -2.99
CA LEU A 118 -2.96 7.62 -3.80
C LEU A 118 -4.18 6.83 -4.26
N ARG A 119 -5.17 6.61 -3.38
CA ARG A 119 -6.43 5.92 -3.72
C ARG A 119 -7.19 6.66 -4.80
N ASP A 120 -7.30 7.98 -4.71
CA ASP A 120 -7.95 8.80 -5.73
C ASP A 120 -7.21 8.77 -7.06
N ALA A 121 -5.88 8.72 -7.04
CA ALA A 121 -5.07 8.68 -8.26
C ALA A 121 -5.12 7.32 -8.98
N TYR A 122 -5.12 6.21 -8.24
CA TYR A 122 -4.89 4.87 -8.81
C TYR A 122 -6.06 3.89 -8.65
N VAL A 123 -6.77 3.94 -7.53
CA VAL A 123 -7.81 2.94 -7.18
C VAL A 123 -9.17 3.37 -7.69
N LYS A 124 -9.54 4.64 -7.48
CA LYS A 124 -10.84 5.17 -7.89
C LYS A 124 -11.07 5.06 -9.41
N PRO A 125 -10.13 5.44 -10.29
CA PRO A 125 -10.32 5.29 -11.73
C PRO A 125 -10.47 3.83 -12.16
N ALA A 126 -9.70 2.93 -11.54
CA ALA A 126 -9.77 1.49 -11.82
C ALA A 126 -11.11 0.90 -11.41
N LYS A 127 -11.65 1.32 -10.26
CA LYS A 127 -12.96 0.89 -9.78
C LYS A 127 -14.08 1.36 -10.71
N GLU A 128 -14.04 2.64 -11.10
CA GLU A 128 -15.01 3.21 -12.04
C GLU A 128 -14.97 2.53 -13.41
N ALA A 129 -13.78 2.16 -13.90
CA ALA A 129 -13.63 1.40 -15.14
C ALA A 129 -14.28 0.01 -15.05
N LEU A 130 -13.99 -0.72 -13.96
CA LEU A 130 -14.55 -2.04 -13.70
C LEU A 130 -16.09 -2.00 -13.62
N GLU A 131 -16.65 -1.04 -12.89
CA GLU A 131 -18.10 -0.87 -12.76
C GLU A 131 -18.78 -0.54 -14.09
N LYS A 132 -18.12 0.23 -14.97
CA LYS A 132 -18.62 0.53 -16.32
C LYS A 132 -18.62 -0.70 -17.21
N GLU A 133 -17.63 -1.57 -17.10
CA GLU A 133 -17.57 -2.82 -17.87
C GLU A 133 -18.70 -3.78 -17.47
N PHE A 134 -18.92 -3.96 -16.16
CA PHE A 134 -20.02 -4.79 -15.67
C PHE A 134 -21.40 -4.29 -16.11
N LYS A 135 -21.63 -2.97 -16.15
CA LYS A 135 -22.90 -2.38 -16.62
C LYS A 135 -23.14 -2.48 -18.13
N LYS A 136 -22.09 -2.71 -18.93
CA LYS A 136 -22.21 -2.86 -20.39
C LYS A 136 -22.44 -4.31 -20.82
N GLY A 137 -22.09 -5.27 -19.98
CA GLY A 137 -22.16 -6.71 -20.26
C GLY A 137 -23.37 -7.43 -19.67
N GLY A 138 -24.23 -6.73 -18.90
CA GLY A 138 -25.50 -7.25 -18.38
C GLY A 138 -26.67 -6.52 -19.00
#